data_AF-A0A7C2VHF6-F1
#
_entry.id   AF-A0A7C2VHF6-F1
#
_cell.length_a   1.000
_cell.length_b   1.000
_cell.length_c   1.000
_cell.angle_alpha   90.00
_cell.angle_beta   90.00
_cell.angle_gamma   90.00
#
_symmetry.space_group_name_H-M   'P 1'
#
loop_
_entity.id
_entity.type
_entity.pdbx_description
1 polymer ?
#
loop_
_entity_poly.entity_id
_entity_poly.type
_entity_poly.pdbx_seq_one_letter_code
_entity_poly.pdbx_strand_id
1 'polypeptide(L)'
;LEMRPTLQLGDPFAEKCLIEACLEAFKTGAVVAVKDMGAAGLTCTTVEMAAAGDVGMVVDISLVPKREPDMQAWEVMMSESQERMLLIVERGREWEVKQIFDKWGLHCVVIGRVTDDGIVRIYDRGKHGTRDTGQVELVAETPAKAIAEAPIKNLPMRKPDYLERVRAFDFSQLPEPDDYGEALLHLLSSPNIASKAWVYEQYDHMVQINTVVLPGAADAAVLRLKDWDERLGIAVTADCNSLYCYLDPYRGAQLAVAEAARNLSCVGAEPAGVTDCLCFGNPDKPDRYWQFVECVKGIADACQKLNLPVVSGNVSFYNESERSVIHPSPLIGMVGVLDDVSRHATMAFKDEGDVIVLLGFCRDELGGSEYLRWRFGLEVGEPPSLDWRLERVVQKVCREGVRQGLIKSAHDCSEGGLAVCLAECCIAGDIGAQIVMPEGAWQSSLQRLSALLFGETASRIVVTVSPSHWEGLMTLAKGHNCPAFVLGKVKGTKLSLEVAGRQLFSLSVGEMARVWRDGLRRWVS
;
A
#
# COMPACT_ATOMS: atom_id res chain seq x y z
N LEU A 1 -10.27 -9.55 34.29
CA LEU A 1 -8.92 -10.15 34.21
C LEU A 1 -8.66 -10.78 32.82
N GLU A 2 -9.57 -10.66 31.85
CA GLU A 2 -9.57 -11.46 30.60
C GLU A 2 -9.02 -10.76 29.34
N MET A 3 -8.33 -9.62 29.44
CA MET A 3 -7.71 -8.95 28.26
C MET A 3 -6.24 -8.54 28.48
N ARG A 4 -5.51 -9.19 29.40
CA ARG A 4 -4.06 -8.97 29.51
C ARG A 4 -3.23 -9.45 28.30
N PRO A 5 -3.59 -10.52 27.56
CA PRO A 5 -2.75 -11.01 26.45
C PRO A 5 -2.69 -10.12 25.21
N THR A 6 -3.66 -9.22 25.00
CA THR A 6 -3.76 -8.40 23.78
C THR A 6 -2.97 -7.08 23.85
N LEU A 7 -2.38 -6.74 24.99
CA LEU A 7 -1.58 -5.53 25.13
C LEU A 7 -0.12 -5.82 24.71
N GLN A 8 0.17 -5.65 23.43
CA GLN A 8 1.54 -5.62 22.94
C GLN A 8 2.19 -4.28 23.38
N LEU A 9 3.27 -4.37 24.15
CA LEU A 9 4.11 -3.23 24.52
C LEU A 9 5.40 -3.34 23.72
N GLY A 10 5.53 -2.54 22.66
CA GLY A 10 6.77 -2.46 21.90
C GLY A 10 7.82 -1.59 22.61
N ASP A 11 9.08 -1.96 22.47
CA ASP A 11 10.25 -1.19 22.89
C ASP A 11 11.08 -0.79 21.66
N PRO A 12 10.82 0.38 21.05
CA PRO A 12 11.51 0.79 19.82
C PRO A 12 13.03 1.02 20.01
N PHE A 13 13.49 1.24 21.26
CA PHE A 13 14.93 1.37 21.53
C PHE A 13 15.61 0.01 21.50
N ALA A 14 15.01 -0.99 22.15
CA ALA A 14 15.49 -2.37 22.09
C ALA A 14 15.43 -2.90 20.65
N GLU A 15 14.36 -2.60 19.92
CA GLU A 15 14.22 -2.95 18.50
C GLU A 15 15.35 -2.35 17.66
N LYS A 16 15.69 -1.06 17.85
CA LYS A 16 16.79 -0.44 17.11
C LYS A 16 18.14 -1.11 17.41
N CYS A 17 18.44 -1.38 18.67
CA CYS A 17 19.64 -2.14 19.03
C CYS A 17 19.64 -3.53 18.39
N LEU A 18 18.49 -4.20 18.34
CA LEU A 18 18.33 -5.53 17.76
C LEU A 18 18.57 -5.54 16.25
N ILE A 19 18.07 -4.53 15.54
CA ILE A 19 18.31 -4.35 14.10
C ILE A 19 19.81 -4.20 13.84
N GLU A 20 20.49 -3.28 14.55
CA GLU A 20 21.92 -3.04 14.36
C GLU A 20 22.79 -4.26 14.72
N ALA A 21 22.47 -4.95 15.81
CA ALA A 21 23.15 -6.18 16.22
C ALA A 21 22.99 -7.29 15.18
N CYS A 22 21.78 -7.48 14.64
CA CYS A 22 21.52 -8.45 13.57
C CYS A 22 22.31 -8.10 12.29
N LEU A 23 22.26 -6.84 11.84
CA LEU A 23 22.98 -6.39 10.65
C LEU A 23 24.51 -6.53 10.80
N GLU A 24 25.04 -6.27 11.99
CA GLU A 24 26.46 -6.50 12.29
C GLU A 24 26.79 -8.00 12.33
N ALA A 25 25.93 -8.82 12.95
CA ALA A 25 26.11 -10.27 13.00
C ALA A 25 26.07 -10.91 11.60
N PHE A 26 25.21 -10.45 10.69
CA PHE A 26 25.15 -10.98 9.32
C PHE A 26 26.46 -10.76 8.55
N LYS A 27 27.18 -9.66 8.79
CA LYS A 27 28.46 -9.36 8.14
C LYS A 27 29.57 -10.34 8.51
N THR A 28 29.45 -11.05 9.63
CA THR A 28 30.43 -12.08 10.06
C THR A 28 30.38 -13.35 9.22
N GLY A 29 29.23 -13.62 8.58
CA GLY A 29 28.94 -14.91 7.95
C GLY A 29 28.78 -16.09 8.93
N ALA A 30 28.73 -15.86 10.26
CA ALA A 30 28.49 -16.91 11.26
C ALA A 30 27.01 -17.29 11.37
N VAL A 31 26.09 -16.39 10.99
CA VAL A 31 24.64 -16.61 11.06
C VAL A 31 24.20 -17.37 9.82
N VAL A 32 23.71 -18.59 10.01
CA VAL A 32 23.22 -19.48 8.94
C VAL A 32 21.77 -19.16 8.58
N ALA A 33 20.94 -18.91 9.59
CA ALA A 33 19.53 -18.56 9.41
C ALA A 33 19.08 -17.66 10.55
N VAL A 34 18.06 -16.86 10.28
CA VAL A 34 17.44 -15.95 11.25
C VAL A 34 15.95 -15.92 11.02
N LYS A 35 15.18 -15.72 12.09
CA LYS A 35 13.74 -15.53 12.00
C LYS A 35 13.26 -14.69 13.18
N ASP A 36 12.35 -13.77 12.89
CA ASP A 36 11.64 -12.98 13.88
C ASP A 36 10.66 -13.85 14.68
N MET A 37 10.32 -13.37 15.88
CA MET A 37 9.41 -14.06 16.78
C MET A 37 8.13 -13.26 16.95
N GLY A 38 7.17 -13.51 16.06
CA GLY A 38 5.83 -12.92 16.09
C GLY A 38 4.79 -13.86 16.71
N ALA A 39 3.71 -14.11 15.96
CA ALA A 39 2.59 -14.94 16.39
C ALA A 39 3.05 -16.36 16.78
N ALA A 40 2.53 -16.89 17.89
CA ALA A 40 2.93 -18.17 18.48
C ALA A 40 4.42 -18.27 18.90
N GLY A 41 5.18 -17.18 18.89
CA GLY A 41 6.50 -17.08 19.52
C GLY A 41 7.50 -18.16 19.10
N LEU A 42 8.19 -18.74 20.11
CA LEU A 42 9.19 -19.80 19.89
C LEU A 42 8.61 -21.02 19.17
N THR A 43 7.32 -21.30 19.34
CA THR A 43 6.67 -22.44 18.70
C THR A 43 6.73 -22.32 17.18
N CYS A 44 6.24 -21.20 16.63
CA CYS A 44 6.31 -20.92 15.20
C CYS A 44 7.76 -20.87 14.73
N THR A 45 8.61 -20.10 15.40
CA THR A 45 9.97 -19.86 14.93
C THR A 45 10.81 -21.14 14.88
N THR A 46 10.75 -22.00 15.91
CA THR A 46 11.52 -23.26 15.93
C THR A 46 11.01 -24.26 14.90
N VAL A 47 9.70 -24.43 14.80
CA VAL A 47 9.07 -25.39 13.89
C VAL A 47 9.26 -24.98 12.43
N GLU A 48 9.02 -23.71 12.08
CA GLU A 48 9.12 -23.26 10.70
C GLU A 48 10.56 -23.22 10.19
N MET A 49 11.52 -22.80 11.02
CA MET A 49 12.94 -22.88 10.65
C MET A 49 13.39 -24.32 10.47
N ALA A 50 12.96 -25.23 11.34
CA ALA A 50 13.28 -26.65 11.24
C ALA A 50 12.68 -27.28 9.97
N ALA A 51 11.41 -27.00 9.68
CA ALA A 51 10.73 -27.50 8.49
C ALA A 51 11.34 -26.95 7.19
N ALA A 52 11.61 -25.65 7.11
CA ALA A 52 12.21 -25.02 5.94
C ALA A 52 13.65 -25.49 5.65
N GLY A 53 14.38 -25.90 6.69
CA GLY A 53 15.74 -26.43 6.57
C GLY A 53 15.82 -27.94 6.39
N ASP A 54 14.69 -28.68 6.41
CA ASP A 54 14.67 -30.15 6.46
C ASP A 54 15.50 -30.74 7.63
N VAL A 55 15.43 -30.10 8.80
CA VAL A 55 16.20 -30.43 10.02
C VAL A 55 15.30 -30.57 11.24
N GLY A 56 15.84 -31.10 12.33
CA GLY A 56 15.22 -31.08 13.66
C GLY A 56 15.83 -30.01 14.56
N MET A 57 15.27 -29.84 15.76
CA MET A 57 15.82 -28.94 16.79
C MET A 57 15.61 -29.51 18.17
N VAL A 58 16.63 -29.39 19.02
CA VAL A 58 16.51 -29.63 20.47
C VAL A 58 16.62 -28.29 21.17
N VAL A 59 15.56 -27.88 21.88
CA VAL A 59 15.47 -26.61 22.61
C VAL A 59 15.26 -26.87 24.09
N ASP A 60 16.01 -26.16 24.92
CA ASP A 60 15.90 -26.17 26.38
C ASP A 60 15.31 -24.83 26.84
N ILE A 61 14.01 -24.85 27.18
CA ILE A 61 13.27 -23.63 27.53
C ILE A 61 13.63 -23.09 28.92
N SER A 62 14.35 -23.87 29.74
CA SER A 62 14.92 -23.37 31.00
C SER A 62 16.07 -22.37 30.75
N LEU A 63 16.63 -22.32 29.54
CA LEU A 63 17.67 -21.35 29.15
C LEU A 63 17.11 -20.06 28.54
N VAL A 64 15.83 -20.04 28.17
CA VAL A 64 15.18 -18.88 27.57
C VAL A 64 15.05 -17.78 28.64
N PRO A 65 15.52 -16.54 28.38
CA PRO A 65 15.27 -15.42 29.28
C PRO A 65 13.76 -15.18 29.45
N LYS A 66 13.28 -15.23 30.70
CA LYS A 66 11.84 -15.10 31.03
C LYS A 66 11.57 -13.74 31.66
N ARG A 67 10.45 -13.11 31.26
CA ARG A 67 9.96 -11.88 31.91
C ARG A 67 9.39 -12.19 33.30
N GLU A 68 8.72 -13.33 33.42
CA GLU A 68 8.19 -13.82 34.69
C GLU A 68 8.88 -15.15 35.04
N PRO A 69 9.41 -15.31 36.27
CA PRO A 69 10.20 -16.48 36.64
C PRO A 69 9.41 -17.80 36.58
N ASP A 70 8.10 -17.74 36.85
CA ASP A 70 7.22 -18.90 37.03
C ASP A 70 6.41 -19.27 35.78
N MET A 71 6.81 -18.79 34.59
CA MET A 71 6.17 -19.15 33.34
C MET A 71 6.23 -20.67 33.11
N GLN A 72 5.07 -21.26 32.80
CA GLN A 72 4.90 -22.65 32.38
C GLN A 72 5.48 -22.87 30.98
N ALA A 73 5.77 -24.13 30.63
CA ALA A 73 6.40 -24.47 29.36
C ALA A 73 5.64 -23.92 28.14
N TRP A 74 4.30 -24.05 28.11
CA TRP A 74 3.49 -23.52 27.01
C TRP A 74 3.47 -21.99 26.98
N GLU A 75 3.54 -21.30 28.13
CA GLU A 75 3.63 -19.84 28.19
C GLU A 75 4.95 -19.35 27.61
N VAL A 76 6.06 -20.04 27.89
CA VAL A 76 7.37 -19.72 27.29
C VAL A 76 7.34 -19.93 25.78
N MET A 77 6.77 -21.05 25.33
CA MET A 77 6.73 -21.43 23.92
C MET A 77 5.79 -20.56 23.07
N MET A 78 4.64 -20.16 23.60
CA MET A 78 3.62 -19.37 22.90
C MET A 78 3.67 -17.87 23.19
N SER A 79 4.57 -17.41 24.07
CA SER A 79 4.72 -15.99 24.37
C SER A 79 5.02 -15.19 23.09
N GLU A 80 4.25 -14.12 22.88
CA GLU A 80 4.39 -13.13 21.79
C GLU A 80 5.04 -11.83 22.31
N SER A 81 5.94 -11.96 23.30
CA SER A 81 6.76 -10.82 23.73
C SER A 81 7.50 -10.24 22.52
N GLN A 82 7.52 -8.91 22.42
CA GLN A 82 8.08 -8.20 21.28
C GLN A 82 9.62 -8.21 21.29
N GLU A 83 10.24 -7.69 20.23
CA GLU A 83 11.71 -7.52 20.07
C GLU A 83 12.56 -8.78 20.31
N ARG A 84 12.13 -9.92 19.75
CA ARG A 84 12.89 -11.18 19.84
C ARG A 84 13.19 -11.76 18.46
N MET A 85 14.37 -12.38 18.36
CA MET A 85 14.88 -13.03 17.16
C MET A 85 15.48 -14.39 17.54
N LEU A 86 15.26 -15.40 16.70
CA LEU A 86 15.97 -16.68 16.78
C LEU A 86 17.05 -16.72 15.70
N LEU A 87 18.28 -16.98 16.11
CA LEU A 87 19.43 -17.11 15.22
C LEU A 87 19.94 -18.54 15.24
N ILE A 88 20.21 -19.10 14.06
CA ILE A 88 20.98 -20.33 13.88
C ILE A 88 22.40 -19.92 13.52
N VAL A 89 23.34 -20.28 14.37
CA VAL A 89 24.76 -19.89 14.25
C VAL A 89 25.61 -21.12 13.98
N GLU A 90 26.62 -20.95 13.14
CA GLU A 90 27.62 -21.99 12.85
C GLU A 90 28.31 -22.47 14.14
N ARG A 91 28.39 -23.79 14.31
CA ARG A 91 28.96 -24.40 15.52
C ARG A 91 30.41 -23.98 15.72
N GLY A 92 30.75 -23.52 16.93
CA GLY A 92 32.07 -23.01 17.28
C GLY A 92 32.26 -21.51 17.04
N ARG A 93 31.28 -20.83 16.43
CA ARG A 93 31.29 -19.37 16.19
C ARG A 93 30.26 -18.62 17.03
N GLU A 94 29.64 -19.28 18.00
CA GLU A 94 28.61 -18.71 18.87
C GLU A 94 29.14 -17.52 19.68
N TRP A 95 30.41 -17.58 20.10
CA TRP A 95 31.04 -16.53 20.90
C TRP A 95 31.19 -15.22 20.12
N GLU A 96 31.56 -15.28 18.83
CA GLU A 96 31.68 -14.10 17.96
C GLU A 96 30.34 -13.37 17.86
N VAL A 97 29.25 -14.10 17.59
CA VAL A 97 27.89 -13.54 17.54
C VAL A 97 27.49 -12.97 18.89
N LYS A 98 27.72 -13.71 19.98
CA LYS A 98 27.38 -13.25 21.33
C LYS A 98 28.04 -11.91 21.67
N GLN A 99 29.30 -11.72 21.33
CA GLN A 99 30.00 -10.45 21.58
C GLN A 99 29.36 -9.25 20.87
N ILE A 100 28.83 -9.45 19.66
CA ILE A 100 28.11 -8.39 18.93
C ILE A 100 26.86 -7.99 19.71
N PHE A 101 26.05 -8.96 20.12
CA PHE A 101 24.83 -8.65 20.89
C PHE A 101 25.16 -8.04 22.26
N ASP A 102 26.19 -8.51 22.97
CA ASP A 102 26.65 -7.93 24.23
C ASP A 102 27.10 -6.45 24.03
N LYS A 103 27.79 -6.13 22.93
CA LYS A 103 28.19 -4.75 22.57
C LYS A 103 26.97 -3.82 22.41
N TRP A 104 25.87 -4.33 21.86
CA TRP A 104 24.61 -3.58 21.70
C TRP A 104 23.72 -3.63 22.94
N GLY A 105 24.18 -4.22 24.04
CA GLY A 105 23.43 -4.32 25.30
C GLY A 105 22.28 -5.33 25.26
N LEU A 106 22.34 -6.32 24.37
CA LEU A 106 21.28 -7.31 24.17
C LEU A 106 21.69 -8.68 24.71
N HIS A 107 20.74 -9.39 25.33
CA HIS A 107 20.96 -10.75 25.79
C HIS A 107 20.92 -11.75 24.62
N CYS A 108 22.06 -12.39 24.33
CA CYS A 108 22.15 -13.50 23.39
C CYS A 108 22.48 -14.80 24.13
N VAL A 109 21.55 -15.76 24.10
CA VAL A 109 21.64 -17.03 24.84
C VAL A 109 21.47 -18.20 23.89
N VAL A 110 22.36 -19.19 23.98
CA VAL A 110 22.21 -20.47 23.28
C VAL A 110 21.19 -21.31 24.04
N ILE A 111 20.02 -21.52 23.43
CA ILE A 111 18.92 -22.27 24.02
C ILE A 111 18.79 -23.68 23.47
N GLY A 112 19.61 -24.08 22.50
CA GLY A 112 19.41 -25.36 21.82
C GLY A 112 20.42 -25.64 20.71
N ARG A 113 20.14 -26.68 19.93
CA ARG A 113 20.93 -27.10 18.76
C ARG A 113 20.05 -27.68 17.67
N VAL A 114 20.48 -27.54 16.42
CA VAL A 114 19.87 -28.20 15.26
C VAL A 114 20.26 -29.68 15.23
N THR A 115 19.35 -30.54 14.79
CA THR A 115 19.53 -31.99 14.57
C THR A 115 19.17 -32.36 13.13
N ASP A 116 19.47 -33.58 12.70
CA ASP A 116 19.30 -34.06 11.32
C ASP A 116 18.11 -35.04 11.15
N ASP A 117 17.27 -35.18 12.17
CA ASP A 117 16.18 -36.17 12.22
C ASP A 117 14.79 -35.59 11.92
N GLY A 118 14.68 -34.28 11.66
CA GLY A 118 13.41 -33.62 11.35
C GLY A 118 12.46 -33.44 12.54
N ILE A 119 12.91 -33.75 13.77
CA ILE A 119 12.09 -33.71 14.98
C ILE A 119 12.43 -32.48 15.82
N VAL A 120 11.41 -31.73 16.24
CA VAL A 120 11.53 -30.67 17.22
C VAL A 120 11.24 -31.25 18.62
N ARG A 121 12.21 -31.13 19.52
CA ARG A 121 12.13 -31.56 20.92
C ARG A 121 12.31 -30.38 21.85
N ILE A 122 11.36 -30.21 22.76
CA ILE A 122 11.39 -29.15 23.76
C ILE A 122 11.60 -29.78 25.13
N TYR A 123 12.64 -29.35 25.84
CA TYR A 123 12.96 -29.78 27.18
C TYR A 123 12.78 -28.64 28.18
N ASP A 124 12.25 -28.96 29.36
CA ASP A 124 12.27 -28.07 30.52
C ASP A 124 13.04 -28.75 31.66
N ARG A 125 13.98 -28.05 32.28
CA ARG A 125 14.74 -28.54 33.43
C ARG A 125 14.16 -28.09 34.77
N GLY A 126 12.94 -27.54 34.75
CA GLY A 126 12.22 -27.13 35.95
C GLY A 126 12.87 -25.96 36.68
N LYS A 127 13.63 -25.12 35.95
CA LYS A 127 14.23 -23.88 36.48
C LYS A 127 13.25 -22.72 36.26
N HIS A 128 12.47 -22.45 37.30
CA HIS A 128 11.47 -21.38 37.33
C HIS A 128 11.82 -20.41 38.48
N GLY A 129 12.49 -19.31 38.15
CA GLY A 129 13.01 -18.37 39.14
C GLY A 129 13.95 -19.01 40.16
N THR A 130 13.53 -19.05 41.42
CA THR A 130 14.28 -19.66 42.54
C THR A 130 13.94 -21.13 42.78
N ARG A 131 12.99 -21.71 42.03
CA ARG A 131 12.67 -23.15 42.08
C ARG A 131 13.51 -23.87 41.04
N ASP A 132 14.28 -24.86 41.51
CA ASP A 132 15.01 -25.83 40.71
C ASP A 132 14.53 -27.22 41.16
N THR A 133 13.75 -27.89 40.32
CA THR A 133 13.25 -29.24 40.61
C THR A 133 14.30 -30.32 40.33
N GLY A 134 15.40 -29.98 39.65
CA GLY A 134 16.43 -30.91 39.21
C GLY A 134 15.97 -31.96 38.19
N GLN A 135 14.73 -31.86 37.69
CA GLN A 135 14.14 -32.82 36.76
C GLN A 135 14.16 -32.27 35.33
N VAL A 136 14.68 -33.07 34.40
CA VAL A 136 14.63 -32.78 32.96
C VAL A 136 13.39 -33.48 32.40
N GLU A 137 12.44 -32.69 31.92
CA GLU A 137 11.20 -33.14 31.32
C GLU A 137 11.22 -32.87 29.81
N LEU A 138 10.87 -33.88 29.00
CA LEU A 138 10.56 -33.69 27.58
C LEU A 138 9.11 -33.22 27.49
N VAL A 139 8.91 -31.92 27.29
CA VAL A 139 7.57 -31.30 27.32
C VAL A 139 6.85 -31.41 25.98
N ALA A 140 7.59 -31.49 24.87
CA ALA A 140 7.02 -31.72 23.55
C ALA A 140 8.02 -32.42 22.60
N GLU A 141 7.51 -33.32 21.76
CA GLU A 141 8.25 -33.95 20.67
C GLU A 141 7.33 -34.07 19.46
N THR A 142 7.71 -33.47 18.33
CA THR A 142 6.89 -33.49 17.11
C THR A 142 7.74 -33.36 15.84
N PRO A 143 7.38 -34.02 14.72
CA PRO A 143 7.98 -33.72 13.43
C PRO A 143 7.72 -32.27 13.02
N ALA A 144 8.76 -31.54 12.60
CA ALA A 144 8.65 -30.12 12.24
C ALA A 144 7.58 -29.87 11.16
N LYS A 145 7.60 -30.66 10.09
CA LYS A 145 6.65 -30.55 8.97
C LYS A 145 5.20 -30.80 9.37
N ALA A 146 4.95 -31.67 10.35
CA ALA A 146 3.59 -31.98 10.78
C ALA A 146 2.88 -30.77 11.41
N ILE A 147 3.63 -29.81 11.95
CA ILE A 147 3.09 -28.58 12.53
C ILE A 147 3.17 -27.41 11.52
N ALA A 148 4.25 -27.31 10.75
CA ALA A 148 4.42 -26.23 9.76
C ALA A 148 3.47 -26.35 8.55
N GLU A 149 3.15 -27.58 8.13
CA GLU A 149 2.39 -27.83 6.90
C GLU A 149 0.96 -28.29 7.23
N ALA A 150 0.10 -27.31 7.52
CA ALA A 150 -1.31 -27.58 7.78
C ALA A 150 -2.06 -28.07 6.51
N PRO A 151 -3.08 -28.94 6.63
CA PRO A 151 -3.87 -29.38 5.48
C PRO A 151 -4.58 -28.22 4.77
N ILE A 152 -4.49 -28.20 3.44
CA ILE A 152 -5.19 -27.23 2.60
C ILE A 152 -6.69 -27.56 2.56
N LYS A 153 -7.54 -26.58 2.84
CA LYS A 153 -9.00 -26.71 2.76
C LYS A 153 -9.54 -26.17 1.43
N ASN A 154 -10.37 -26.97 0.77
CA ASN A 154 -11.19 -26.50 -0.35
C ASN A 154 -12.55 -26.04 0.18
N LEU A 155 -12.76 -24.73 0.25
CA LEU A 155 -14.00 -24.15 0.75
C LEU A 155 -15.02 -23.94 -0.38
N PRO A 156 -16.33 -24.12 -0.11
CA PRO A 156 -17.37 -23.82 -1.09
C PRO A 156 -17.36 -22.33 -1.45
N MET A 157 -17.69 -22.01 -2.70
CA MET A 157 -17.80 -20.63 -3.16
C MET A 157 -19.12 -20.39 -3.88
N ARG A 158 -19.71 -19.21 -3.67
CA ARG A 158 -20.94 -18.77 -4.34
C ARG A 158 -20.87 -17.27 -4.60
N LYS A 159 -21.17 -16.82 -5.82
CA LYS A 159 -21.27 -15.38 -6.11
C LYS A 159 -22.33 -14.72 -5.20
N PRO A 160 -22.04 -13.57 -4.55
CA PRO A 160 -23.03 -12.87 -3.74
C PRO A 160 -24.20 -12.32 -4.57
N ASP A 161 -25.44 -12.57 -4.12
CA ASP A 161 -26.67 -12.18 -4.83
C ASP A 161 -26.84 -10.65 -4.92
N TYR A 162 -26.26 -9.89 -3.98
CA TYR A 162 -26.39 -8.42 -3.97
C TYR A 162 -25.69 -7.74 -5.17
N LEU A 163 -24.69 -8.40 -5.77
CA LEU A 163 -23.86 -7.82 -6.84
C LEU A 163 -24.68 -7.44 -8.06
N GLU A 164 -25.67 -8.26 -8.43
CA GLU A 164 -26.55 -7.95 -9.57
C GLU A 164 -27.36 -6.68 -9.32
N ARG A 165 -27.87 -6.50 -8.10
CA ARG A 165 -28.66 -5.33 -7.72
C ARG A 165 -27.82 -4.05 -7.69
N VAL A 166 -26.64 -4.08 -7.07
CA VAL A 166 -25.82 -2.86 -6.94
C VAL A 166 -25.24 -2.42 -8.28
N ARG A 167 -24.95 -3.35 -9.19
CA ARG A 167 -24.39 -3.02 -10.52
C ARG A 167 -25.43 -2.53 -11.53
N ALA A 168 -26.69 -2.96 -11.41
CA ALA A 168 -27.77 -2.59 -12.33
C ALA A 168 -28.33 -1.16 -12.12
N PHE A 169 -27.62 -0.29 -11.41
CA PHE A 169 -28.08 1.05 -11.09
C PHE A 169 -28.08 1.97 -12.32
N ASP A 170 -29.21 2.60 -12.60
CA ASP A 170 -29.35 3.58 -13.69
C ASP A 170 -28.94 4.98 -13.22
N PHE A 171 -27.87 5.53 -13.77
CA PHE A 171 -27.39 6.88 -13.43
C PHE A 171 -28.23 8.00 -14.02
N SER A 172 -29.10 7.73 -15.01
CA SER A 172 -29.93 8.75 -15.65
C SER A 172 -30.93 9.38 -14.68
N GLN A 173 -31.30 8.67 -13.61
CA GLN A 173 -32.20 9.17 -12.57
C GLN A 173 -31.56 10.18 -11.61
N LEU A 174 -30.23 10.29 -11.60
CA LEU A 174 -29.53 11.22 -10.72
C LEU A 174 -29.53 12.64 -11.33
N PRO A 175 -29.78 13.70 -10.54
CA PRO A 175 -29.63 15.07 -11.01
C PRO A 175 -28.15 15.44 -11.18
N GLU A 176 -27.85 16.37 -12.09
CA GLU A 176 -26.56 17.07 -12.09
C GLU A 176 -26.48 18.02 -10.88
N PRO A 177 -25.27 18.38 -10.41
CA PRO A 177 -25.10 19.44 -9.43
C PRO A 177 -25.68 20.77 -9.91
N ASP A 178 -26.32 21.50 -9.01
CA ASP A 178 -26.69 22.89 -9.24
C ASP A 178 -25.44 23.78 -9.32
N ASP A 179 -24.42 23.48 -8.51
CA ASP A 179 -23.11 24.12 -8.50
C ASP A 179 -22.00 23.05 -8.46
N TYR A 180 -21.19 23.00 -9.52
CA TYR A 180 -20.05 22.07 -9.63
C TYR A 180 -18.88 22.50 -8.74
N GLY A 181 -18.73 23.78 -8.44
CA GLY A 181 -17.73 24.29 -7.51
C GLY A 181 -18.04 23.85 -6.08
N GLU A 182 -19.31 23.95 -5.65
CA GLU A 182 -19.73 23.43 -4.34
C GLU A 182 -19.52 21.92 -4.25
N ALA A 183 -19.88 21.17 -5.29
CA ALA A 183 -19.62 19.73 -5.35
C ALA A 183 -18.13 19.38 -5.21
N LEU A 184 -17.23 20.13 -5.87
CA LEU A 184 -15.79 19.96 -5.73
C LEU A 184 -15.31 20.27 -4.31
N LEU A 185 -15.75 21.38 -3.70
CA LEU A 185 -15.40 21.71 -2.31
C LEU A 185 -15.88 20.62 -1.34
N HIS A 186 -17.06 20.06 -1.56
CA HIS A 186 -17.57 18.96 -0.75
C HIS A 186 -16.71 17.71 -0.89
N LEU A 187 -16.31 17.33 -2.10
CA LEU A 187 -15.40 16.21 -2.32
C LEU A 187 -14.04 16.42 -1.66
N LEU A 188 -13.44 17.61 -1.81
CA LEU A 188 -12.17 17.95 -1.15
C LEU A 188 -12.25 17.87 0.39
N SER A 189 -13.45 17.99 0.96
CA SER A 189 -13.68 17.83 2.40
C SER A 189 -13.87 16.38 2.86
N SER A 190 -14.09 15.44 1.93
CA SER A 190 -14.26 14.01 2.25
C SER A 190 -12.98 13.48 2.91
N PRO A 191 -13.05 12.75 4.03
CA PRO A 191 -11.85 12.17 4.66
C PRO A 191 -10.99 11.32 3.71
N ASN A 192 -11.59 10.69 2.69
CA ASN A 192 -10.84 9.86 1.74
C ASN A 192 -10.01 10.69 0.76
N ILE A 193 -10.43 11.92 0.44
CA ILE A 193 -9.72 12.84 -0.48
C ILE A 193 -8.88 13.88 0.29
N ALA A 194 -9.43 14.42 1.38
CA ALA A 194 -8.82 15.49 2.18
C ALA A 194 -7.37 15.21 2.59
N SER A 195 -6.64 16.27 2.92
CA SER A 195 -5.23 16.18 3.29
C SER A 195 -4.98 15.17 4.41
N LYS A 196 -4.01 14.28 4.19
CA LYS A 196 -3.54 13.33 5.20
C LYS A 196 -2.45 13.92 6.10
N ALA A 197 -2.21 15.23 6.04
CA ALA A 197 -1.19 15.93 6.82
C ALA A 197 -1.27 15.68 8.32
N TRP A 198 -2.49 15.64 8.86
CA TRP A 198 -2.69 15.32 10.27
C TRP A 198 -2.07 13.96 10.66
N VAL A 199 -2.04 12.97 9.76
CA VAL A 199 -1.40 11.68 10.00
C VAL A 199 0.11 11.82 9.89
N TYR A 200 0.61 12.24 8.72
CA TYR A 200 2.05 12.16 8.46
C TYR A 200 2.88 13.21 9.23
N GLU A 201 2.34 14.38 9.59
CA GLU A 201 3.06 15.39 10.39
C GLU A 201 3.42 14.93 11.80
N GLN A 202 2.87 13.79 12.26
CA GLN A 202 3.19 13.17 13.54
C GLN A 202 4.48 12.32 13.51
N TYR A 203 5.00 12.01 12.32
CA TYR A 203 6.19 11.18 12.14
C TYR A 203 7.37 11.99 11.61
N ASP A 204 8.58 11.51 11.86
CA ASP A 204 9.79 12.05 11.24
C ASP A 204 9.98 11.47 9.83
N HIS A 205 10.34 12.34 8.88
CA HIS A 205 10.60 11.98 7.48
C HIS A 205 12.01 12.31 7.01
N MET A 206 12.90 12.72 7.93
CA MET A 206 14.23 13.25 7.60
C MET A 206 15.38 12.44 8.21
N VAL A 207 15.10 11.55 9.16
CA VAL A 207 16.08 10.63 9.74
C VAL A 207 16.75 9.83 8.62
N GLN A 208 18.08 9.74 8.70
CA GLN A 208 18.99 9.21 7.66
C GLN A 208 19.09 10.04 6.37
N ILE A 209 18.29 11.09 6.16
CA ILE A 209 18.39 12.02 5.00
C ILE A 209 18.30 11.27 3.66
N ASN A 210 17.52 10.18 3.61
CA ASN A 210 17.29 9.41 2.38
C ASN A 210 16.05 9.92 1.62
N THR A 211 15.11 10.58 2.30
CA THR A 211 13.85 11.02 1.69
C THR A 211 14.08 12.10 0.64
N VAL A 212 13.66 11.84 -0.60
CA VAL A 212 13.73 12.76 -1.73
C VAL A 212 12.39 13.45 -1.96
N VAL A 213 11.30 12.67 -1.89
CA VAL A 213 9.93 13.18 -1.98
C VAL A 213 9.25 12.97 -0.64
N LEU A 214 8.81 14.07 -0.02
CA LEU A 214 8.15 14.08 1.27
C LEU A 214 6.69 13.58 1.15
N PRO A 215 6.10 13.05 2.24
CA PRO A 215 4.69 12.67 2.26
C PRO A 215 3.78 13.83 1.84
N GLY A 216 2.74 13.51 1.07
CA GLY A 216 1.78 14.50 0.57
C GLY A 216 2.27 15.39 -0.57
N ALA A 217 3.51 15.21 -1.06
CA ALA A 217 4.04 15.98 -2.18
C ALA A 217 3.84 15.29 -3.55
N ALA A 218 3.62 13.97 -3.57
CA ALA A 218 3.43 13.19 -4.78
C ALA A 218 2.64 11.90 -4.50
N ASP A 219 2.34 11.16 -5.57
CA ASP A 219 1.58 9.90 -5.54
C ASP A 219 2.34 8.73 -4.89
N ALA A 220 3.67 8.82 -4.82
CA ALA A 220 4.51 7.83 -4.16
C ALA A 220 5.66 8.52 -3.40
N ALA A 221 6.10 7.90 -2.30
CA ALA A 221 7.31 8.35 -1.61
C ALA A 221 8.55 7.91 -2.39
N VAL A 222 9.60 8.74 -2.41
CA VAL A 222 10.88 8.43 -3.07
C VAL A 222 12.00 8.51 -2.05
N LEU A 223 12.77 7.43 -1.93
CA LEU A 223 13.89 7.29 -1.00
C LEU A 223 15.18 7.00 -1.79
N ARG A 224 16.26 7.71 -1.45
CA ARG A 224 17.60 7.53 -2.01
C ARG A 224 18.31 6.36 -1.33
N LEU A 225 19.05 5.58 -2.12
CA LEU A 225 19.92 4.51 -1.65
C LEU A 225 21.37 5.00 -1.55
N LYS A 226 21.62 5.99 -0.70
CA LYS A 226 22.91 6.72 -0.62
C LYS A 226 24.12 5.83 -0.35
N ASP A 227 23.94 4.72 0.37
CA ASP A 227 25.04 3.81 0.73
C ASP A 227 25.50 2.98 -0.49
N TRP A 228 24.76 3.02 -1.60
CA TRP A 228 25.06 2.33 -2.85
C TRP A 228 25.48 3.31 -3.96
N ASP A 229 24.61 4.26 -4.33
CA ASP A 229 24.90 5.37 -5.26
C ASP A 229 23.88 6.50 -4.96
N GLU A 230 24.35 7.75 -4.85
CA GLU A 230 23.51 8.90 -4.51
C GLU A 230 22.38 9.18 -5.52
N ARG A 231 22.48 8.65 -6.73
CA ARG A 231 21.44 8.77 -7.76
C ARG A 231 20.38 7.68 -7.66
N LEU A 232 20.70 6.51 -7.12
CA LEU A 232 19.75 5.41 -7.06
C LEU A 232 18.68 5.67 -6.00
N GLY A 233 17.46 5.25 -6.31
CA GLY A 233 16.37 5.33 -5.35
C GLY A 233 15.29 4.26 -5.55
N ILE A 234 14.48 4.13 -4.52
CA ILE A 234 13.26 3.35 -4.53
C ILE A 234 12.07 4.29 -4.36
N ALA A 235 10.96 3.93 -4.99
CA ALA A 235 9.67 4.53 -4.73
C ALA A 235 8.74 3.52 -4.11
N VAL A 236 7.87 3.97 -3.20
CA VAL A 236 6.91 3.11 -2.49
C VAL A 236 5.53 3.76 -2.45
N THR A 237 4.50 2.94 -2.70
CA THR A 237 3.09 3.32 -2.63
C THR A 237 2.26 2.16 -2.06
N ALA A 238 1.06 2.48 -1.59
CA ALA A 238 0.09 1.51 -1.10
C ALA A 238 -1.33 1.94 -1.49
N ASP A 239 -2.06 1.08 -2.19
CA ASP A 239 -3.32 1.45 -2.84
C ASP A 239 -4.38 0.35 -2.69
N CYS A 240 -5.62 0.75 -2.40
CA CYS A 240 -6.81 -0.10 -2.46
C CYS A 240 -8.10 0.70 -2.24
N ASN A 241 -8.94 0.72 -3.26
CA ASN A 241 -10.33 1.14 -3.12
C ASN A 241 -11.23 -0.07 -2.81
N SER A 242 -11.57 -0.21 -1.52
CA SER A 242 -12.37 -1.35 -1.04
C SER A 242 -13.81 -1.32 -1.55
N LEU A 243 -14.35 -0.14 -1.89
CA LEU A 243 -15.69 -0.01 -2.49
C LEU A 243 -15.71 -0.60 -3.89
N TYR A 244 -14.66 -0.40 -4.69
CA TYR A 244 -14.56 -1.08 -5.99
C TYR A 244 -14.53 -2.60 -5.83
N CYS A 245 -13.81 -3.10 -4.83
CA CYS A 245 -13.75 -4.54 -4.55
C CYS A 245 -15.08 -5.09 -3.99
N TYR A 246 -15.86 -4.27 -3.29
CA TYR A 246 -17.22 -4.62 -2.88
C TYR A 246 -18.16 -4.74 -4.10
N LEU A 247 -18.11 -3.76 -5.01
CA LEU A 247 -18.96 -3.73 -6.20
C LEU A 247 -18.54 -4.76 -7.24
N ASP A 248 -17.24 -4.98 -7.42
CA ASP A 248 -16.66 -6.02 -8.26
C ASP A 248 -15.30 -6.49 -7.73
N PRO A 249 -15.24 -7.61 -7.00
CA PRO A 249 -13.98 -8.09 -6.40
C PRO A 249 -12.84 -8.29 -7.41
N TYR A 250 -13.15 -8.87 -8.57
CA TYR A 250 -12.13 -9.12 -9.61
C TYR A 250 -11.62 -7.81 -10.21
N ARG A 251 -12.53 -6.92 -10.65
CA ARG A 251 -12.15 -5.64 -11.27
C ARG A 251 -11.55 -4.67 -10.26
N GLY A 252 -12.09 -4.60 -9.05
CA GLY A 252 -11.59 -3.73 -7.97
C GLY A 252 -10.15 -4.07 -7.58
N ALA A 253 -9.83 -5.36 -7.48
CA ALA A 253 -8.47 -5.78 -7.20
C ALA A 253 -7.50 -5.46 -8.37
N GLN A 254 -7.97 -5.56 -9.61
CA GLN A 254 -7.20 -5.12 -10.78
C GLN A 254 -6.91 -3.61 -10.76
N LEU A 255 -7.91 -2.80 -10.37
CA LEU A 255 -7.76 -1.35 -10.25
C LEU A 255 -6.73 -0.97 -9.17
N ALA A 256 -6.73 -1.65 -8.01
CA ALA A 256 -5.75 -1.41 -6.95
C ALA A 256 -4.30 -1.65 -7.42
N VAL A 257 -4.05 -2.75 -8.17
CA VAL A 257 -2.72 -3.01 -8.75
C VAL A 257 -2.37 -1.98 -9.82
N ALA A 258 -3.33 -1.60 -10.67
CA ALA A 258 -3.09 -0.62 -11.72
C ALA A 258 -2.75 0.77 -11.16
N GLU A 259 -3.46 1.20 -10.13
CA GLU A 259 -3.25 2.46 -9.42
C GLU A 259 -1.89 2.51 -8.73
N ALA A 260 -1.52 1.47 -7.97
CA ALA A 260 -0.18 1.39 -7.37
C ALA A 260 0.95 1.52 -8.42
N ALA A 261 0.83 0.84 -9.55
CA ALA A 261 1.81 0.98 -10.63
C ALA A 261 1.81 2.38 -11.27
N ARG A 262 0.64 3.03 -11.32
CA ARG A 262 0.46 4.38 -11.85
C ARG A 262 1.07 5.44 -10.94
N ASN A 263 0.89 5.32 -9.63
CA ASN A 263 1.46 6.20 -8.62
C ASN A 263 2.99 6.17 -8.63
N LEU A 264 3.59 4.98 -8.77
CA LEU A 264 5.03 4.86 -9.03
C LEU A 264 5.45 5.50 -10.36
N SER A 265 4.61 5.38 -11.38
CA SER A 265 4.88 5.97 -12.70
C SER A 265 4.86 7.50 -12.69
N CYS A 266 3.97 8.11 -11.92
CA CYS A 266 3.88 9.56 -11.74
C CYS A 266 5.16 10.15 -11.14
N VAL A 267 5.86 9.42 -10.26
CA VAL A 267 7.16 9.86 -9.74
C VAL A 267 8.36 9.44 -10.61
N GLY A 268 8.12 8.77 -11.75
CA GLY A 268 9.16 8.33 -12.69
C GLY A 268 9.81 6.98 -12.35
N ALA A 269 9.30 6.26 -11.36
CA ALA A 269 9.83 4.96 -10.93
C ALA A 269 9.32 3.81 -11.80
N GLU A 270 10.16 2.82 -12.09
CA GLU A 270 9.72 1.58 -12.75
C GLU A 270 9.13 0.65 -11.69
N PRO A 271 7.85 0.24 -11.79
CA PRO A 271 7.30 -0.78 -10.90
C PRO A 271 8.12 -2.07 -10.93
N ALA A 272 8.47 -2.63 -9.77
CA ALA A 272 9.42 -3.74 -9.67
C ALA A 272 8.92 -4.93 -8.83
N GLY A 273 8.12 -4.70 -7.80
CA GLY A 273 7.61 -5.78 -6.94
C GLY A 273 6.38 -5.37 -6.16
N VAL A 274 5.50 -6.36 -5.92
CA VAL A 274 4.22 -6.20 -5.23
C VAL A 274 4.23 -6.96 -3.91
N THR A 275 3.66 -6.36 -2.87
CA THR A 275 3.23 -7.04 -1.66
C THR A 275 1.72 -6.82 -1.49
N ASP A 276 0.98 -7.86 -1.10
CA ASP A 276 -0.46 -7.74 -0.87
C ASP A 276 -0.83 -7.95 0.61
N CYS A 277 -1.77 -7.16 1.12
CA CYS A 277 -2.37 -7.36 2.43
C CYS A 277 -3.86 -7.62 2.22
N LEU A 278 -4.22 -8.90 2.26
CA LEU A 278 -5.53 -9.42 1.90
C LEU A 278 -6.43 -9.45 3.14
N CYS A 279 -7.29 -8.43 3.29
CA CYS A 279 -8.25 -8.35 4.41
C CYS A 279 -9.67 -8.72 3.96
N PHE A 280 -10.20 -9.81 4.52
CA PHE A 280 -11.50 -10.38 4.15
C PHE A 280 -12.30 -10.86 5.37
N GLY A 281 -13.62 -11.04 5.18
CA GLY A 281 -14.51 -11.62 6.19
C GLY A 281 -14.25 -13.11 6.43
N ASN A 282 -15.16 -13.78 7.14
CA ASN A 282 -15.05 -15.21 7.46
C ASN A 282 -15.11 -16.07 6.17
N PRO A 283 -14.04 -16.83 5.85
CA PRO A 283 -13.93 -17.64 4.63
C PRO A 283 -14.82 -18.89 4.65
N ASP A 284 -15.36 -19.29 5.80
CA ASP A 284 -16.30 -20.42 5.89
C ASP A 284 -17.66 -20.08 5.24
N LYS A 285 -17.93 -18.80 4.95
CA LYS A 285 -19.14 -18.39 4.21
C LYS A 285 -18.86 -18.31 2.70
N PRO A 286 -19.62 -19.03 1.85
CA PRO A 286 -19.30 -19.19 0.42
C PRO A 286 -19.23 -17.88 -0.38
N ASP A 287 -20.02 -16.88 0.00
CA ASP A 287 -20.06 -15.57 -0.63
C ASP A 287 -18.79 -14.76 -0.38
N ARG A 288 -18.26 -14.82 0.84
CA ARG A 288 -17.04 -14.11 1.23
C ARG A 288 -15.78 -14.79 0.69
N TYR A 289 -15.76 -16.13 0.72
CA TYR A 289 -14.68 -16.88 0.08
C TYR A 289 -14.64 -16.66 -1.43
N TRP A 290 -15.82 -16.53 -2.07
CA TRP A 290 -15.88 -16.15 -3.48
C TRP A 290 -15.25 -14.77 -3.73
N GLN A 291 -15.56 -13.77 -2.90
CA GLN A 291 -14.93 -12.44 -3.02
C GLN A 291 -13.41 -12.51 -2.88
N PHE A 292 -12.89 -13.28 -1.91
CA PHE A 292 -11.45 -13.51 -1.74
C PHE A 292 -10.82 -14.10 -3.02
N VAL A 293 -11.38 -15.19 -3.53
CA VAL A 293 -10.83 -15.85 -4.72
C VAL A 293 -10.86 -14.93 -5.95
N GLU A 294 -11.93 -14.17 -6.14
CA GLU A 294 -12.03 -13.23 -7.26
C GLU A 294 -11.04 -12.06 -7.14
N CYS A 295 -10.83 -11.51 -5.94
CA CYS A 295 -9.77 -10.53 -5.72
C CYS A 295 -8.38 -11.10 -6.04
N VAL A 296 -8.05 -12.29 -5.52
CA VAL A 296 -6.74 -12.94 -5.76
C VAL A 296 -6.50 -13.18 -7.26
N LYS A 297 -7.53 -13.65 -7.99
CA LYS A 297 -7.45 -13.76 -9.46
C LYS A 297 -7.24 -12.41 -10.14
N GLY A 298 -7.94 -11.37 -9.70
CA GLY A 298 -7.80 -10.02 -10.21
C GLY A 298 -6.36 -9.49 -10.04
N ILE A 299 -5.77 -9.67 -8.86
CA ILE A 299 -4.37 -9.32 -8.57
C ILE A 299 -3.42 -10.10 -9.48
N ALA A 300 -3.59 -11.42 -9.56
CA ALA A 300 -2.71 -12.29 -10.36
C ALA A 300 -2.74 -11.89 -11.84
N ASP A 301 -3.93 -11.68 -12.42
CA ASP A 301 -4.08 -11.28 -13.81
C ASP A 301 -3.49 -9.87 -14.04
N ALA A 302 -3.74 -8.91 -13.16
CA ALA A 302 -3.16 -7.57 -13.24
C ALA A 302 -1.62 -7.60 -13.21
N CYS A 303 -1.05 -8.34 -12.28
CA CYS A 303 0.39 -8.54 -12.15
C CYS A 303 0.98 -9.15 -13.43
N GLN A 304 0.31 -10.16 -14.02
CA GLN A 304 0.74 -10.71 -15.31
C GLN A 304 0.68 -9.69 -16.45
N LYS A 305 -0.36 -8.83 -16.51
CA LYS A 305 -0.47 -7.78 -17.55
C LYS A 305 0.63 -6.72 -17.44
N LEU A 306 1.06 -6.40 -16.22
CA LEU A 306 2.12 -5.43 -15.93
C LEU A 306 3.51 -6.07 -15.82
N ASN A 307 3.62 -7.40 -15.91
CA ASN A 307 4.86 -8.15 -15.71
C ASN A 307 5.51 -7.88 -14.33
N LEU A 308 4.70 -7.94 -13.28
CA LEU A 308 5.10 -7.71 -11.90
C LEU A 308 5.03 -8.99 -11.07
N PRO A 309 6.07 -9.30 -10.28
CA PRO A 309 6.00 -10.38 -9.30
C PRO A 309 5.33 -9.91 -8.01
N VAL A 310 4.49 -10.78 -7.42
CA VAL A 310 4.12 -10.68 -6.01
C VAL A 310 5.24 -11.35 -5.21
N VAL A 311 5.96 -10.58 -4.40
CA VAL A 311 7.18 -11.01 -3.69
C VAL A 311 6.94 -11.34 -2.21
N SER A 312 5.86 -10.81 -1.64
CA SER A 312 5.44 -11.05 -0.26
C SER A 312 3.95 -10.77 -0.09
N GLY A 313 3.40 -11.08 1.07
CA GLY A 313 2.02 -10.75 1.38
C GLY A 313 1.58 -11.17 2.77
N ASN A 314 0.32 -10.85 3.09
CA ASN A 314 -0.37 -11.25 4.31
C ASN A 314 -1.84 -11.53 4.01
N VAL A 315 -2.45 -12.47 4.77
CA VAL A 315 -3.88 -12.76 4.67
C VAL A 315 -4.52 -12.64 6.05
N SER A 316 -5.45 -11.70 6.19
CA SER A 316 -6.27 -11.50 7.37
C SER A 316 -7.72 -11.88 7.05
N PHE A 317 -8.16 -13.02 7.59
CA PHE A 317 -9.55 -13.47 7.51
C PHE A 317 -10.32 -13.11 8.77
N TYR A 318 -11.64 -13.35 8.75
CA TYR A 318 -12.54 -13.13 9.88
C TYR A 318 -12.68 -11.65 10.30
N ASN A 319 -12.44 -10.71 9.37
CA ASN A 319 -12.70 -9.29 9.55
C ASN A 319 -14.20 -8.98 9.46
N GLU A 320 -14.94 -9.41 10.47
CA GLU A 320 -16.37 -9.17 10.62
C GLU A 320 -16.78 -9.16 12.09
N SER A 321 -17.91 -8.50 12.33
CA SER A 321 -18.61 -8.55 13.61
C SER A 321 -19.99 -9.17 13.41
N GLU A 322 -20.72 -9.33 14.50
CA GLU A 322 -22.15 -9.69 14.44
C GLU A 322 -22.98 -8.67 13.64
N ARG A 323 -22.51 -7.42 13.51
CA ARG A 323 -23.25 -6.32 12.87
C ARG A 323 -22.92 -6.15 11.38
N SER A 324 -21.67 -6.35 11.00
CA SER A 324 -21.19 -6.03 9.66
C SER A 324 -19.94 -6.82 9.29
N VAL A 325 -19.72 -6.95 8.00
CA VAL A 325 -18.48 -7.46 7.38
C VAL A 325 -17.78 -6.29 6.69
N ILE A 326 -16.45 -6.27 6.68
CA ILE A 326 -15.72 -5.27 5.90
C ILE A 326 -15.99 -5.44 4.40
N HIS A 327 -15.78 -4.38 3.63
CA HIS A 327 -15.59 -4.53 2.20
C HIS A 327 -14.32 -5.34 1.93
N PRO A 328 -14.30 -6.22 0.90
CA PRO A 328 -13.07 -6.87 0.46
C PRO A 328 -11.97 -5.83 0.28
N SER A 329 -10.82 -6.01 0.95
CA SER A 329 -9.77 -5.00 0.97
C SER A 329 -8.40 -5.64 0.68
N PRO A 330 -8.11 -5.96 -0.59
CA PRO A 330 -6.80 -6.42 -1.01
C PRO A 330 -5.85 -5.22 -1.19
N LEU A 331 -5.24 -4.76 -0.09
CA LEU A 331 -4.31 -3.63 -0.16
C LEU A 331 -3.04 -4.02 -0.91
N ILE A 332 -2.66 -3.22 -1.90
CA ILE A 332 -1.50 -3.46 -2.74
C ILE A 332 -0.41 -2.47 -2.35
N GLY A 333 0.65 -2.97 -1.69
CA GLY A 333 1.91 -2.25 -1.56
C GLY A 333 2.78 -2.52 -2.79
N MET A 334 3.41 -1.49 -3.34
CA MET A 334 4.28 -1.66 -4.51
C MET A 334 5.58 -0.87 -4.37
N VAL A 335 6.67 -1.51 -4.77
CA VAL A 335 8.01 -0.90 -4.83
C VAL A 335 8.38 -0.68 -6.29
N GLY A 336 8.91 0.50 -6.58
CA GLY A 336 9.52 0.84 -7.86
C GLY A 336 10.96 1.32 -7.71
N VAL A 337 11.69 1.36 -8.82
CA VAL A 337 13.11 1.76 -8.86
C VAL A 337 13.32 3.01 -9.71
N LEU A 338 14.27 3.85 -9.29
CA LEU A 338 14.77 4.99 -10.05
C LEU A 338 16.28 4.87 -10.21
N ASP A 339 16.75 5.03 -11.44
CA ASP A 339 18.18 5.11 -11.74
C ASP A 339 18.78 6.48 -11.38
N ASP A 340 17.94 7.52 -11.30
CA ASP A 340 18.31 8.88 -10.93
C ASP A 340 17.17 9.58 -10.18
N VAL A 341 17.28 9.69 -8.86
CA VAL A 341 16.32 10.38 -8.00
C VAL A 341 16.23 11.88 -8.26
N SER A 342 17.18 12.50 -8.98
CA SER A 342 17.03 13.88 -9.43
C SER A 342 16.00 14.03 -10.56
N ARG A 343 15.63 12.92 -11.20
CA ARG A 343 14.62 12.82 -12.27
C ARG A 343 13.31 12.23 -11.74
N HIS A 344 12.79 12.83 -10.68
CA HIS A 344 11.46 12.53 -10.16
C HIS A 344 10.49 13.67 -10.50
N ALA A 345 9.19 13.38 -10.40
CA ALA A 345 8.14 14.40 -10.43
C ALA A 345 7.32 14.37 -9.14
N THR A 346 6.57 15.44 -8.92
CA THR A 346 5.65 15.65 -7.80
C THR A 346 4.31 16.14 -8.35
N MET A 347 3.23 16.09 -7.56
CA MET A 347 1.90 16.51 -8.05
C MET A 347 1.79 18.03 -8.30
N ALA A 348 2.51 18.83 -7.50
CA ALA A 348 2.39 20.29 -7.50
C ALA A 348 2.65 20.93 -8.87
N PHE A 349 1.70 21.74 -9.36
CA PHE A 349 1.96 22.65 -10.47
C PHE A 349 3.09 23.62 -10.11
N LYS A 350 4.01 23.84 -11.05
CA LYS A 350 5.29 24.49 -10.76
C LYS A 350 5.31 25.96 -11.17
N ASP A 351 5.24 26.23 -12.47
CA ASP A 351 5.47 27.58 -13.00
C ASP A 351 4.28 28.10 -13.79
N GLU A 352 4.01 29.40 -13.66
CA GLU A 352 3.00 30.07 -14.47
C GLU A 352 3.35 29.96 -15.97
N GLY A 353 2.35 29.61 -16.77
CA GLY A 353 2.49 29.40 -18.21
C GLY A 353 2.81 27.96 -18.61
N ASP A 354 3.10 27.05 -17.67
CA ASP A 354 3.22 25.63 -17.96
C ASP A 354 1.93 25.10 -18.61
N VAL A 355 2.10 24.22 -19.60
CA VAL A 355 1.01 23.59 -20.34
C VAL A 355 0.53 22.37 -19.55
N ILE A 356 -0.78 22.30 -19.31
CA ILE A 356 -1.42 21.19 -18.59
C ILE A 356 -1.93 20.19 -19.62
N VAL A 357 -1.53 18.93 -19.48
CA VAL A 357 -1.88 17.84 -20.41
C VAL A 357 -2.49 16.68 -19.63
N LEU A 358 -3.61 16.16 -20.14
CA LEU A 358 -4.18 14.89 -19.69
C LEU A 358 -3.62 13.76 -20.56
N LEU A 359 -2.93 12.81 -19.96
CA LEU A 359 -2.66 11.50 -20.56
C LEU A 359 -3.87 10.59 -20.30
N GLY A 360 -4.37 9.91 -21.32
CA GLY A 360 -5.63 9.17 -21.26
C GLY A 360 -6.85 10.05 -21.61
N PHE A 361 -8.04 9.60 -21.23
CA PHE A 361 -9.30 10.30 -21.50
C PHE A 361 -10.38 9.91 -20.47
N CYS A 362 -11.41 10.74 -20.34
CA CYS A 362 -12.51 10.51 -19.39
C CYS A 362 -13.62 9.63 -20.00
N ARG A 363 -14.32 8.88 -19.16
CA ARG A 363 -15.52 8.10 -19.54
C ARG A 363 -16.71 8.51 -18.70
N ASP A 364 -17.90 8.06 -19.10
CA ASP A 364 -19.13 8.25 -18.34
C ASP A 364 -19.24 7.21 -17.22
N GLU A 365 -18.35 7.32 -16.23
CA GLU A 365 -18.20 6.32 -15.17
C GLU A 365 -18.33 7.00 -13.79
N LEU A 366 -19.46 6.76 -13.12
CA LEU A 366 -19.69 7.21 -11.75
C LEU A 366 -19.76 6.06 -10.75
N GLY A 367 -19.88 4.81 -11.19
CA GLY A 367 -20.09 3.68 -10.29
C GLY A 367 -18.95 3.52 -9.28
N GLY A 368 -19.34 3.38 -8.01
CA GLY A 368 -18.39 3.32 -6.90
C GLY A 368 -17.63 4.62 -6.59
N SER A 369 -17.94 5.74 -7.27
CA SER A 369 -17.21 6.99 -7.06
C SER A 369 -17.49 7.65 -5.72
N GLU A 370 -16.53 8.44 -5.24
CA GLU A 370 -16.73 9.28 -4.08
C GLU A 370 -17.80 10.33 -4.27
N TYR A 371 -18.00 10.78 -5.51
CA TYR A 371 -19.13 11.64 -5.82
C TYR A 371 -20.47 10.97 -5.49
N LEU A 372 -20.67 9.70 -5.86
CA LEU A 372 -21.91 8.98 -5.51
C LEU A 372 -22.05 8.78 -4.01
N ARG A 373 -21.00 8.29 -3.36
CA ARG A 373 -21.04 7.96 -1.94
C ARG A 373 -21.26 9.21 -1.10
N TRP A 374 -20.53 10.28 -1.39
CA TRP A 374 -20.59 11.52 -0.63
C TRP A 374 -21.85 12.34 -0.90
N ARG A 375 -22.27 12.47 -2.18
CA ARG A 375 -23.42 13.31 -2.55
C ARG A 375 -24.77 12.64 -2.33
N PHE A 376 -24.85 11.33 -2.54
CA PHE A 376 -26.10 10.58 -2.55
C PHE A 376 -26.16 9.47 -1.50
N GLY A 377 -25.06 9.17 -0.79
CA GLY A 377 -25.00 8.05 0.15
C GLY A 377 -25.12 6.69 -0.54
N LEU A 378 -24.71 6.61 -1.82
CA LEU A 378 -24.90 5.42 -2.66
C LEU A 378 -23.58 4.70 -2.93
N GLU A 379 -23.59 3.39 -2.73
CA GLU A 379 -22.49 2.46 -3.02
C GLU A 379 -22.97 1.49 -4.11
N VAL A 380 -23.08 1.98 -5.34
CA VAL A 380 -23.71 1.29 -6.48
C VAL A 380 -22.97 1.59 -7.78
N GLY A 381 -23.31 0.83 -8.82
CA GLY A 381 -22.71 0.90 -10.15
C GLY A 381 -21.58 -0.10 -10.36
N GLU A 382 -21.16 -0.23 -11.61
CA GLU A 382 -19.92 -0.92 -11.91
C GLU A 382 -18.72 -0.02 -11.59
N PRO A 383 -17.63 -0.56 -11.00
CA PRO A 383 -16.37 0.17 -10.89
C PRO A 383 -15.82 0.57 -12.27
N PRO A 384 -14.93 1.58 -12.31
CA PRO A 384 -14.29 2.06 -13.53
C PRO A 384 -13.75 0.93 -14.41
N SER A 385 -13.97 1.00 -15.72
CA SER A 385 -13.45 0.00 -16.64
C SER A 385 -11.94 0.17 -16.83
N LEU A 386 -11.22 -0.95 -16.93
CA LEU A 386 -9.77 -0.96 -17.07
C LEU A 386 -9.36 -1.54 -18.43
N ASP A 387 -8.73 -0.72 -19.27
CA ASP A 387 -8.09 -1.14 -20.51
C ASP A 387 -6.58 -1.27 -20.28
N TRP A 388 -6.09 -2.51 -20.20
CA TRP A 388 -4.67 -2.81 -19.95
C TRP A 388 -3.71 -2.30 -21.04
N ARG A 389 -4.17 -2.08 -22.27
CA ARG A 389 -3.34 -1.41 -23.28
C ARG A 389 -3.20 0.07 -22.92
N LEU A 390 -4.31 0.74 -22.63
CA LEU A 390 -4.32 2.16 -22.27
C LEU A 390 -3.51 2.41 -20.99
N GLU A 391 -3.74 1.63 -19.93
CA GLU A 391 -3.03 1.75 -18.65
C GLU A 391 -1.52 1.70 -18.85
N ARG A 392 -1.02 0.70 -19.60
CA ARG A 392 0.41 0.54 -19.85
C ARG A 392 1.01 1.69 -20.65
N VAL A 393 0.33 2.20 -21.68
CA VAL A 393 0.88 3.29 -22.50
C VAL A 393 0.87 4.62 -21.75
N VAL A 394 -0.16 4.90 -20.95
CA VAL A 394 -0.24 6.11 -20.11
C VAL A 394 0.88 6.10 -19.08
N GLN A 395 1.03 5.01 -18.33
CA GLN A 395 2.09 4.87 -17.34
C GLN A 395 3.48 5.00 -17.99
N LYS A 396 3.71 4.33 -19.13
CA LYS A 396 4.99 4.36 -19.85
C LYS A 396 5.35 5.76 -20.33
N VAL A 397 4.41 6.49 -20.95
CA VAL A 397 4.65 7.85 -21.43
C VAL A 397 4.93 8.80 -20.27
N CYS A 398 4.23 8.65 -19.15
CA CYS A 398 4.50 9.42 -17.94
C CYS A 398 5.94 9.17 -17.44
N ARG A 399 6.32 7.91 -17.21
CA ARG A 399 7.68 7.55 -16.76
C ARG A 399 8.77 8.06 -17.69
N GLU A 400 8.63 7.82 -18.98
CA GLU A 400 9.62 8.26 -19.97
C GLU A 400 9.70 9.79 -20.03
N GLY A 401 8.56 10.49 -19.94
CA GLY A 401 8.51 11.95 -19.94
C GLY A 401 9.17 12.57 -18.70
N VAL A 402 8.98 11.97 -17.52
CA VAL A 402 9.66 12.39 -16.28
C VAL A 402 11.16 12.14 -16.38
N ARG A 403 11.58 10.94 -16.80
CA ARG A 403 13.01 10.58 -16.93
C ARG A 403 13.76 11.43 -17.95
N GLN A 404 13.10 11.81 -19.05
CA GLN A 404 13.67 12.71 -20.06
C GLN A 404 13.68 14.18 -19.62
N GLY A 405 13.07 14.53 -18.49
CA GLY A 405 12.93 15.90 -18.02
C GLY A 405 11.95 16.75 -18.85
N LEU A 406 11.05 16.10 -19.60
CA LEU A 406 9.97 16.78 -20.34
C LEU A 406 8.84 17.20 -19.40
N ILE A 407 8.49 16.31 -18.47
CA ILE A 407 7.42 16.48 -17.48
C ILE A 407 7.98 17.13 -16.20
N LYS A 408 7.31 18.17 -15.72
CA LYS A 408 7.67 18.93 -14.52
C LYS A 408 6.84 18.55 -13.29
N SER A 409 5.59 18.19 -13.50
CA SER A 409 4.71 17.64 -12.48
C SER A 409 3.85 16.55 -13.08
N ALA A 410 3.47 15.56 -12.27
CA ALA A 410 2.58 14.49 -12.65
C ALA A 410 1.75 14.09 -11.43
N HIS A 411 0.47 13.84 -11.67
CA HIS A 411 -0.48 13.40 -10.67
C HIS A 411 -1.53 12.51 -11.34
N ASP A 412 -1.83 11.37 -10.74
CA ASP A 412 -2.83 10.46 -11.28
C ASP A 412 -4.27 10.95 -11.01
N CYS A 413 -5.26 10.43 -11.77
CA CYS A 413 -6.67 10.72 -11.49
C CYS A 413 -7.34 9.52 -10.83
N SER A 414 -7.52 9.57 -9.52
CA SER A 414 -8.14 8.54 -8.68
C SER A 414 -9.48 9.02 -8.08
N GLU A 415 -9.64 8.95 -6.75
CA GLU A 415 -10.85 9.33 -6.02
C GLU A 415 -11.28 10.78 -6.28
N GLY A 416 -12.56 10.97 -6.55
CA GLY A 416 -13.14 12.28 -6.88
C GLY A 416 -12.79 12.80 -8.29
N GLY A 417 -12.02 12.05 -9.07
CA GLY A 417 -11.84 12.26 -10.51
C GLY A 417 -10.97 13.44 -10.91
N LEU A 418 -11.15 13.88 -12.16
CA LEU A 418 -10.27 14.88 -12.79
C LEU A 418 -10.30 16.24 -12.08
N ALA A 419 -11.46 16.67 -11.60
CA ALA A 419 -11.60 17.95 -10.92
C ALA A 419 -10.84 17.99 -9.59
N VAL A 420 -10.84 16.87 -8.84
CA VAL A 420 -10.08 16.74 -7.60
C VAL A 420 -8.58 16.69 -7.89
N CYS A 421 -8.13 15.85 -8.83
CA CYS A 421 -6.74 15.79 -9.27
C CYS A 421 -6.18 17.19 -9.65
N LEU A 422 -6.93 17.97 -10.45
CA LEU A 422 -6.55 19.34 -10.81
C LEU A 422 -6.49 20.28 -9.61
N ALA A 423 -7.42 20.14 -8.66
CA ALA A 423 -7.44 20.94 -7.44
C ALA A 423 -6.24 20.61 -6.54
N GLU A 424 -5.91 19.34 -6.36
CA GLU A 424 -4.75 18.90 -5.56
C GLU A 424 -3.43 19.40 -6.16
N CYS A 425 -3.28 19.33 -7.49
CA CYS A 425 -2.14 19.92 -8.19
C CYS A 425 -1.99 21.44 -7.92
N CYS A 426 -3.11 22.17 -7.96
CA CYS A 426 -3.13 23.62 -7.69
C CYS A 426 -2.84 23.93 -6.22
N ILE A 427 -3.42 23.16 -5.28
CA ILE A 427 -3.22 23.34 -3.83
C ILE A 427 -1.76 23.06 -3.45
N ALA A 428 -1.18 21.98 -3.97
CA ALA A 428 0.20 21.61 -3.70
C ALA A 428 1.20 22.60 -4.30
N GLY A 429 0.86 23.21 -5.45
CA GLY A 429 1.67 24.24 -6.10
C GLY A 429 1.45 25.67 -5.60
N ASP A 430 0.41 25.91 -4.78
CA ASP A 430 -0.09 27.24 -4.41
C ASP A 430 -0.28 28.17 -5.63
N ILE A 431 -0.77 27.60 -6.73
CA ILE A 431 -0.93 28.29 -8.02
C ILE A 431 -2.21 27.82 -8.73
N GLY A 432 -2.87 28.75 -9.41
CA GLY A 432 -4.11 28.49 -10.15
C GLY A 432 -3.89 27.82 -11.50
N ALA A 433 -4.99 27.47 -12.16
CA ALA A 433 -4.99 26.94 -13.50
C ALA A 433 -6.26 27.34 -14.27
N GLN A 434 -6.10 27.57 -15.56
CA GLN A 434 -7.22 27.74 -16.47
C GLN A 434 -7.35 26.50 -17.34
N ILE A 435 -8.47 25.81 -17.20
CA ILE A 435 -8.79 24.55 -17.88
C ILE A 435 -9.94 24.80 -18.85
N VAL A 436 -9.73 24.42 -20.10
CA VAL A 436 -10.74 24.38 -21.15
C VAL A 436 -10.73 22.96 -21.69
N MET A 437 -11.74 22.18 -21.35
CA MET A 437 -11.81 20.76 -21.71
C MET A 437 -11.92 20.62 -23.23
N PRO A 438 -10.91 20.04 -23.91
CA PRO A 438 -10.90 19.95 -25.37
C PRO A 438 -11.79 18.80 -25.83
N GLU A 439 -12.50 18.99 -26.95
CA GLU A 439 -13.24 17.90 -27.59
C GLU A 439 -12.32 16.69 -27.83
N GLY A 440 -12.77 15.50 -27.44
CA GLY A 440 -12.00 14.25 -27.54
C GLY A 440 -11.27 13.83 -26.26
N ALA A 441 -11.12 14.71 -25.25
CA ALA A 441 -10.61 14.32 -23.93
C ALA A 441 -11.59 13.46 -23.11
N TRP A 442 -12.75 13.13 -23.68
CA TRP A 442 -13.72 12.21 -23.15
C TRP A 442 -14.36 11.35 -24.25
N GLN A 443 -14.89 10.19 -23.89
CA GLN A 443 -15.61 9.33 -24.82
C GLN A 443 -16.90 9.98 -25.32
N SER A 444 -17.24 9.77 -26.59
CA SER A 444 -18.45 10.33 -27.21
C SER A 444 -19.76 9.87 -26.57
N SER A 445 -19.73 8.75 -25.83
CA SER A 445 -20.88 8.24 -25.07
C SER A 445 -21.15 9.01 -23.78
N LEU A 446 -20.28 9.94 -23.38
CA LEU A 446 -20.45 10.71 -22.16
C LEU A 446 -21.61 11.69 -22.26
N GLN A 447 -22.56 11.53 -21.34
CA GLN A 447 -23.78 12.32 -21.26
C GLN A 447 -23.76 13.27 -20.06
N ARG A 448 -23.00 12.94 -19.01
CA ARG A 448 -23.02 13.63 -17.71
C ARG A 448 -21.76 14.43 -17.44
N LEU A 449 -21.91 15.71 -17.13
CA LEU A 449 -20.80 16.57 -16.72
C LEU A 449 -20.27 16.16 -15.34
N SER A 450 -21.12 15.69 -14.42
CA SER A 450 -20.65 15.11 -13.15
C SER A 450 -19.72 13.92 -13.36
N ALA A 451 -19.97 13.06 -14.36
CA ALA A 451 -19.06 11.96 -14.69
C ALA A 451 -17.74 12.46 -15.30
N LEU A 452 -17.79 13.48 -16.17
CA LEU A 452 -16.58 14.10 -16.72
C LEU A 452 -15.66 14.66 -15.63
N LEU A 453 -16.24 15.33 -14.63
CA LEU A 453 -15.49 16.05 -13.59
C LEU A 453 -15.09 15.12 -12.44
N PHE A 454 -16.04 14.31 -11.96
CA PHE A 454 -15.92 13.54 -10.72
C PHE A 454 -15.92 12.03 -10.92
N GLY A 455 -16.01 11.57 -12.16
CA GLY A 455 -15.84 10.16 -12.49
C GLY A 455 -14.39 9.72 -12.28
N GLU A 456 -14.25 8.55 -11.67
CA GLU A 456 -12.97 7.97 -11.25
C GLU A 456 -12.40 7.03 -12.33
N THR A 457 -12.61 7.40 -13.61
CA THR A 457 -12.08 6.66 -14.76
C THR A 457 -10.58 6.40 -14.61
N ALA A 458 -10.21 5.12 -14.71
CA ALA A 458 -8.82 4.66 -14.63
C ALA A 458 -7.97 5.10 -15.83
N SER A 459 -6.65 4.86 -15.76
CA SER A 459 -5.69 5.14 -16.84
C SER A 459 -5.61 6.61 -17.24
N ARG A 460 -5.59 7.51 -16.25
CA ARG A 460 -5.45 8.95 -16.47
C ARG A 460 -4.38 9.55 -15.57
N ILE A 461 -3.57 10.43 -16.14
CA ILE A 461 -2.54 11.20 -15.41
C ILE A 461 -2.58 12.63 -15.94
N VAL A 462 -2.66 13.61 -15.04
CA VAL A 462 -2.45 15.03 -15.35
C VAL A 462 -0.98 15.34 -15.21
N VAL A 463 -0.40 15.94 -16.24
CA VAL A 463 1.01 16.34 -16.26
C VAL A 463 1.16 17.81 -16.65
N THR A 464 2.23 18.44 -16.17
CA THR A 464 2.65 19.76 -16.66
C THR A 464 3.98 19.69 -17.39
N VAL A 465 4.11 20.52 -18.42
CA VAL A 465 5.33 20.69 -19.22
C VAL A 465 5.56 22.17 -19.48
N SER A 466 6.83 22.59 -19.55
CA SER A 466 7.13 23.95 -19.99
C SER A 466 6.71 24.15 -21.46
N PRO A 467 6.38 25.38 -21.90
CA PRO A 467 6.03 25.67 -23.29
C PRO A 467 7.08 25.26 -24.34
N SER A 468 8.35 25.06 -23.97
CA SER A 468 9.39 24.56 -24.90
C SER A 468 9.41 23.03 -25.05
N HIS A 469 8.84 22.29 -24.10
CA HIS A 469 8.88 20.83 -24.05
C HIS A 469 7.54 20.18 -24.45
N TRP A 470 6.48 20.96 -24.67
CA TRP A 470 5.16 20.44 -24.98
C TRP A 470 5.14 19.59 -26.26
N GLU A 471 5.80 20.04 -27.34
CA GLU A 471 5.89 19.27 -28.59
C GLU A 471 6.62 17.95 -28.41
N GLY A 472 7.64 17.93 -27.53
CA GLY A 472 8.38 16.73 -27.15
C GLY A 472 7.47 15.71 -26.47
N LEU A 473 6.67 16.14 -25.48
CA LEU A 473 5.71 15.25 -24.81
C LEU A 473 4.65 14.73 -25.78
N MET A 474 4.08 15.58 -26.64
CA MET A 474 3.06 15.14 -27.61
C MET A 474 3.63 14.17 -28.64
N THR A 475 4.88 14.35 -29.05
CA THR A 475 5.60 13.42 -29.94
C THR A 475 5.82 12.08 -29.25
N LEU A 476 6.24 12.09 -27.97
CA LEU A 476 6.40 10.90 -27.15
C LEU A 476 5.07 10.13 -27.01
N ALA A 477 3.99 10.83 -26.65
CA ALA A 477 2.66 10.25 -26.51
C ALA A 477 2.20 9.63 -27.84
N LYS A 478 2.35 10.34 -28.95
CA LYS A 478 2.02 9.83 -30.29
C LYS A 478 2.84 8.59 -30.66
N GLY A 479 4.14 8.57 -30.33
CA GLY A 479 5.02 7.44 -30.58
C GLY A 479 4.56 6.15 -29.90
N HIS A 480 3.97 6.25 -28.71
CA HIS A 480 3.41 5.10 -27.98
C HIS A 480 1.91 4.87 -28.23
N ASN A 481 1.26 5.67 -29.10
CA ASN A 481 -0.19 5.70 -29.29
C ASN A 481 -0.96 5.95 -27.98
N CYS A 482 -0.42 6.80 -27.10
CA CYS A 482 -1.08 7.27 -25.90
C CYS A 482 -1.97 8.48 -26.25
N PRO A 483 -3.28 8.44 -25.93
CA PRO A 483 -4.12 9.63 -25.98
C PRO A 483 -3.53 10.70 -25.05
N ALA A 484 -3.40 11.93 -25.57
CA ALA A 484 -2.90 13.07 -24.82
C ALA A 484 -3.63 14.33 -25.27
N PHE A 485 -4.11 15.13 -24.31
CA PHE A 485 -4.95 16.29 -24.58
C PHE A 485 -4.49 17.49 -23.78
N VAL A 486 -4.27 18.62 -24.44
CA VAL A 486 -3.95 19.88 -23.76
C VAL A 486 -5.21 20.41 -23.09
N LEU A 487 -5.22 20.43 -21.76
CA LEU A 487 -6.34 20.92 -20.96
C LEU A 487 -6.30 22.44 -20.78
N GLY A 488 -5.12 23.04 -20.81
CA GLY A 488 -4.97 24.46 -20.55
C GLY A 488 -3.60 24.84 -20.02
N LYS A 489 -3.56 25.82 -19.12
CA LYS A 489 -2.31 26.37 -18.58
C LYS A 489 -2.39 26.64 -17.09
N VAL A 490 -1.25 26.49 -16.40
CA VAL A 490 -1.04 26.97 -15.03
C VAL A 490 -1.01 28.50 -15.07
N LYS A 491 -1.85 29.18 -14.26
CA LYS A 491 -1.91 30.65 -14.19
C LYS A 491 -2.78 31.16 -13.05
N GLY A 492 -2.42 32.33 -12.54
CA GLY A 492 -3.20 33.06 -11.54
C GLY A 492 -3.38 32.32 -10.22
N THR A 493 -4.46 32.63 -9.50
CA THR A 493 -4.73 32.14 -8.12
C THR A 493 -6.06 31.39 -7.99
N LYS A 494 -6.67 31.03 -9.13
CA LYS A 494 -7.93 30.29 -9.20
C LYS A 494 -7.80 29.08 -10.10
N LEU A 495 -8.49 28.01 -9.76
CA LEU A 495 -8.78 26.92 -10.68
C LEU A 495 -10.12 27.20 -11.36
N SER A 496 -10.11 27.39 -12.66
CA SER A 496 -11.32 27.56 -13.48
C SER A 496 -11.42 26.45 -14.51
N LEU A 497 -12.60 25.86 -14.65
CA LEU A 497 -12.87 24.80 -15.62
C LEU A 497 -14.05 25.17 -16.52
N GLU A 498 -13.82 25.10 -17.82
CA GLU A 498 -14.79 25.35 -18.88
C GLU A 498 -14.98 24.09 -19.73
N VAL A 499 -16.23 23.81 -20.11
CA VAL A 499 -16.59 22.74 -21.05
C VAL A 499 -17.51 23.33 -22.11
N ALA A 500 -17.14 23.17 -23.39
CA ALA A 500 -17.94 23.62 -24.53
C ALA A 500 -18.46 25.07 -24.42
N GLY A 501 -17.61 26.02 -23.99
CA GLY A 501 -17.98 27.43 -23.83
C GLY A 501 -18.70 27.78 -22.52
N ARG A 502 -19.07 26.77 -21.70
CA ARG A 502 -19.72 26.97 -20.40
C ARG A 502 -18.70 26.84 -19.28
N GLN A 503 -18.49 27.91 -18.53
CA GLN A 503 -17.73 27.85 -17.28
C GLN A 503 -18.53 27.08 -16.22
N LEU A 504 -17.98 25.98 -15.73
CA LEU A 504 -18.62 25.14 -14.72
C LEU A 504 -18.30 25.62 -13.30
N PHE A 505 -17.07 26.05 -13.06
CA PHE A 505 -16.67 26.68 -11.80
C PHE A 505 -15.42 27.55 -11.97
N SER A 506 -15.18 28.40 -10.97
CA SER A 506 -13.91 29.13 -10.78
C SER A 506 -13.67 29.38 -9.30
N LEU A 507 -12.90 28.51 -8.66
CA LEU A 507 -12.63 28.54 -7.22
C LEU A 507 -11.24 29.09 -6.93
N SER A 508 -11.09 29.78 -5.79
CA SER A 508 -9.76 30.22 -5.36
C SER A 508 -8.94 29.05 -4.79
N VAL A 509 -7.64 29.04 -5.08
CA VAL A 509 -6.74 27.99 -4.54
C VAL A 509 -6.74 28.02 -3.01
N GLY A 510 -6.74 29.21 -2.40
CA GLY A 510 -6.79 29.36 -0.94
C GLY A 510 -8.07 28.80 -0.30
N GLU A 511 -9.22 28.94 -0.96
CA GLU A 511 -10.47 28.35 -0.49
C GLU A 511 -10.44 26.82 -0.56
N MET A 512 -10.02 26.26 -1.70
CA MET A 512 -9.89 24.81 -1.87
C MET A 512 -8.87 24.23 -0.88
N ALA A 513 -7.72 24.88 -0.71
CA ALA A 513 -6.66 24.46 0.21
C ALA A 513 -7.14 24.42 1.66
N ARG A 514 -7.92 25.42 2.10
CA ARG A 514 -8.50 25.43 3.45
C ARG A 514 -9.44 24.25 3.65
N VAL A 515 -10.38 24.04 2.71
CA VAL A 515 -11.36 22.94 2.81
C VAL A 515 -10.68 21.57 2.81
N TRP A 516 -9.69 21.37 1.95
CA TRP A 516 -8.92 20.14 1.83
C TRP A 516 -8.03 19.85 3.06
N ARG A 517 -7.33 20.85 3.60
CA ARG A 517 -6.49 20.70 4.80
C ARG A 517 -7.31 20.40 6.06
N ASP A 518 -8.47 21.03 6.19
CA ASP A 518 -9.32 20.89 7.38
C ASP A 518 -10.29 19.70 7.27
N GLY A 519 -10.38 19.05 6.12
CA GLY A 519 -11.30 17.93 5.86
C GLY A 519 -11.14 16.80 6.87
N LEU A 520 -9.98 16.12 6.88
CA LEU A 520 -9.72 15.03 7.81
C LEU A 520 -9.63 15.50 9.28
N ARG A 521 -8.97 16.64 9.53
CA ARG A 521 -8.78 17.19 10.89
C ARG A 521 -10.09 17.31 11.65
N ARG A 522 -11.19 17.71 11.00
CA ARG A 522 -12.53 17.82 11.62
C ARG A 522 -13.14 16.50 12.10
N TRP A 523 -12.66 15.35 11.61
CA TRP A 523 -13.16 14.03 12.00
C TRP A 523 -12.34 13.36 13.10
N VAL A 524 -11.06 13.71 13.20
CA VAL A 524 -10.08 13.07 14.11
C VAL A 524 -9.75 13.93 15.33
N SER A 525 -10.13 15.22 15.33
CA SER A 525 -10.05 16.12 16.49
C SER A 525 -11.33 16.04 17.30
#